data_AF-A0A9E2R2K9-F1
#
_entry.id   AF-A0A9E2R2K9-F1
#
_cell.length_a   1.000
_cell.length_b   1.000
_cell.length_c   1.000
_cell.angle_alpha   90.00
_cell.angle_beta   90.00
_cell.angle_gamma   90.00
#
_symmetry.space_group_name_H-M   'P 1'
#
loop_
_entity.id
_entity.type
_entity.pdbx_description
1 polymer ?
#
loop_
_entity_poly.entity_id
_entity_poly.type
_entity_poly.pdbx_seq_one_letter_code
_entity_poly.pdbx_strand_id
1 'polypeptide(L)'
;MITFLRLVGIFNAAIWFGAAAFFTFGVGPAFFAPDMINLVGRPRAGVAVQMILDRYFVVQHWCGVIALVHLVAEWLYTGRPLSKLTLSILVVMLGLGLAGHYGLQPRLNRLHLTMYGLRSTPEQAEQARRSFQTWHGFAQGLNLLMLVGMVYYLWQVSQPPAVSRFLRANRFQLE
;
A
#
# COMPACT_ATOMS: atom_id res chain seq x y z
N MET A 1 24.51 0.22 -16.30
CA MET A 1 23.02 0.14 -16.42
C MET A 1 22.35 -0.64 -15.29
N ILE A 2 22.88 -1.81 -14.88
CA ILE A 2 22.29 -2.62 -13.78
C ILE A 2 22.17 -1.85 -12.45
N THR A 3 23.17 -1.02 -12.10
CA THR A 3 23.15 -0.21 -10.88
C THR A 3 22.06 0.86 -10.90
N PHE A 4 21.83 1.51 -12.05
CA PHE A 4 20.82 2.57 -12.18
C PHE A 4 19.40 2.01 -12.03
N LEU A 5 19.09 0.91 -12.74
CA LEU A 5 17.80 0.23 -12.60
C LEU A 5 17.57 -0.23 -11.16
N ARG A 6 18.57 -0.82 -10.51
CA ARG A 6 18.45 -1.23 -9.11
C ARG A 6 18.19 -0.05 -8.17
N LEU A 7 18.89 1.07 -8.39
CA LEU A 7 18.74 2.28 -7.59
C LEU A 7 17.32 2.83 -7.73
N VAL A 8 16.78 2.92 -8.95
CA VAL A 8 15.38 3.32 -9.17
C VAL A 8 14.39 2.40 -8.45
N GLY A 9 14.59 1.08 -8.51
CA GLY A 9 13.75 0.10 -7.81
C GLY A 9 13.77 0.27 -6.29
N ILE A 10 14.96 0.42 -5.70
CA ILE A 10 15.13 0.67 -4.25
C ILE A 10 14.48 1.98 -3.85
N PHE A 11 14.70 3.07 -4.59
CA PHE A 11 14.09 4.37 -4.29
C PHE A 11 12.56 4.32 -4.36
N ASN A 12 12.00 3.71 -5.40
CA ASN A 12 10.54 3.55 -5.50
C ASN A 12 10.00 2.70 -4.34
N ALA A 13 10.64 1.58 -4.01
CA ALA A 13 10.23 0.73 -2.90
C ALA A 13 10.30 1.46 -1.55
N ALA A 14 11.36 2.24 -1.31
CA ALA A 14 11.56 3.01 -0.09
C ALA A 14 10.52 4.14 0.05
N ILE A 15 10.23 4.87 -1.03
CA ILE A 15 9.19 5.90 -1.05
C ILE A 15 7.82 5.26 -0.80
N TRP A 16 7.54 4.15 -1.48
CA TRP A 16 6.25 3.45 -1.37
C TRP A 16 6.00 2.94 0.04
N PHE A 17 6.99 2.25 0.61
CA PHE A 17 6.94 1.76 1.99
C PHE A 17 6.88 2.92 3.01
N GLY A 18 7.71 3.95 2.83
CA GLY A 18 7.76 5.10 3.72
C GLY A 18 6.44 5.87 3.77
N ALA A 19 5.81 6.09 2.60
CA ALA A 19 4.49 6.71 2.52
C ALA A 19 3.43 5.87 3.25
N ALA A 20 3.44 4.54 3.05
CA ALA A 20 2.49 3.64 3.71
C ALA A 20 2.69 3.58 5.23
N ALA A 21 3.93 3.50 5.69
CA ALA A 21 4.26 3.50 7.11
C ALA A 21 3.87 4.83 7.77
N PHE A 22 4.22 5.96 7.16
CA PHE A 22 3.89 7.29 7.68
C PHE A 22 2.38 7.52 7.74
N PHE A 23 1.64 7.09 6.71
CA PHE A 23 0.19 7.21 6.71
C PHE A 23 -0.44 6.36 7.84
N THR A 24 0.04 5.13 8.01
CA THR A 24 -0.52 4.16 8.98
C THR A 24 -0.21 4.51 10.43
N PHE A 25 1.03 4.88 10.73
CA PHE A 25 1.50 5.09 12.09
C PHE A 25 1.58 6.58 12.49
N GLY A 26 1.62 7.49 11.51
CA GLY A 26 1.65 8.93 11.75
C GLY A 26 0.29 9.56 11.54
N VAL A 27 -0.15 9.64 10.27
CA VAL A 27 -1.34 10.42 9.88
C VAL A 27 -2.61 9.91 10.56
N GLY A 28 -2.92 8.62 10.45
CA GLY A 28 -4.13 8.04 11.06
C GLY A 28 -4.22 8.33 12.56
N PRO A 29 -3.23 7.92 13.38
CA PRO A 29 -3.23 8.18 14.82
C PRO A 29 -3.25 9.67 15.18
N ALA A 30 -2.54 10.53 14.44
CA ALA A 30 -2.49 11.97 14.73
C ALA A 30 -3.87 12.64 14.61
N PHE A 31 -4.64 12.31 13.57
CA PHE A 31 -5.97 12.90 13.38
C PHE A 31 -7.02 12.38 14.36
N PHE A 32 -6.83 11.17 14.91
CA PHE A 32 -7.71 10.58 15.91
C PHE A 32 -7.17 10.70 17.35
N ALA A 33 -6.10 11.47 17.56
CA ALA A 33 -5.60 11.77 18.89
C ALA A 33 -6.63 12.60 19.69
N PRO A 34 -6.69 12.44 21.04
CA PRO A 34 -7.64 13.18 21.87
C PRO A 34 -7.60 14.68 21.65
N ASP A 35 -6.40 15.27 21.57
CA ASP A 35 -6.20 16.71 21.38
C ASP A 35 -6.80 17.20 20.06
N MET A 36 -6.58 16.45 18.97
CA MET A 36 -7.10 16.80 17.65
C MET A 36 -8.63 16.61 17.57
N ILE A 37 -9.16 15.56 18.20
CA ILE A 37 -10.60 15.32 18.30
C ILE A 37 -11.27 16.42 19.13
N ASN A 38 -10.66 16.88 20.22
CA ASN A 38 -11.17 17.96 21.05
C ASN A 38 -11.21 19.29 20.29
N LEU A 39 -10.21 19.55 19.43
CA LEU A 39 -10.11 20.78 18.65
C LEU A 39 -11.08 20.80 17.46
N VAL A 40 -11.06 19.74 16.64
CA VAL A 40 -11.72 19.71 15.31
C VAL A 40 -13.03 18.93 15.34
N GLY A 41 -13.25 18.08 16.33
CA GLY A 41 -14.39 17.16 16.41
C GLY A 41 -14.18 15.92 15.55
N ARG A 42 -14.58 14.76 16.09
CA ARG A 42 -14.41 13.44 15.46
C ARG A 42 -14.95 13.33 14.01
N PRO A 43 -16.11 13.92 13.65
CA PRO A 43 -16.63 13.82 12.29
C PRO A 43 -15.75 14.57 11.27
N ARG A 44 -15.27 15.77 11.64
CA ARG A 44 -14.45 16.61 10.76
C ARG A 44 -13.04 16.02 10.61
N ALA A 45 -12.48 15.46 11.67
CA ALA A 45 -11.23 14.69 11.61
C ALA A 45 -11.34 13.49 10.66
N GLY A 46 -12.46 12.76 10.68
CA GLY A 46 -12.74 11.66 9.76
C GLY A 46 -12.75 12.09 8.29
N VAL A 47 -13.41 13.21 7.97
CA VAL A 47 -13.42 13.79 6.61
C VAL A 47 -12.03 14.24 6.17
N ALA A 48 -11.24 14.85 7.07
CA ALA A 48 -9.87 15.26 6.77
C ALA A 48 -8.99 14.04 6.40
N VAL A 49 -9.07 12.96 7.19
CA VAL A 49 -8.35 11.71 6.89
C VAL A 49 -8.82 11.09 5.56
N GLN A 50 -10.10 11.15 5.22
CA GLN A 50 -10.62 10.65 3.94
C GLN A 50 -10.04 11.41 2.74
N MET A 51 -9.86 12.73 2.84
CA MET A 51 -9.21 13.53 1.79
C MET A 51 -7.74 13.15 1.62
N ILE A 52 -7.03 12.87 2.72
CA ILE A 52 -5.63 12.42 2.68
C ILE A 52 -5.55 11.00 2.10
N LEU A 53 -6.47 10.11 2.46
CA LEU A 53 -6.56 8.74 1.92
C LEU A 53 -6.68 8.75 0.40
N ASP A 54 -7.49 9.63 -0.16
CA ASP A 54 -7.67 9.76 -1.61
C ASP A 54 -6.34 10.03 -2.32
N ARG A 55 -5.54 10.97 -1.80
CA ARG A 55 -4.19 11.29 -2.30
C ARG A 55 -3.21 10.15 -2.06
N TYR A 56 -3.29 9.49 -0.91
CA TYR A 56 -2.46 8.34 -0.57
C TYR A 56 -2.67 7.18 -1.55
N PHE A 57 -3.91 6.86 -1.90
CA PHE A 57 -4.19 5.84 -2.91
C PHE A 57 -3.58 6.19 -4.25
N VAL A 58 -3.64 7.44 -4.71
CA VAL A 58 -2.98 7.87 -5.95
C VAL A 58 -1.47 7.59 -5.92
N VAL A 59 -0.79 7.94 -4.83
CA VAL A 59 0.64 7.61 -4.64
C VAL A 59 0.87 6.10 -4.70
N GLN A 60 -0.02 5.33 -4.06
CA GLN A 60 0.06 3.87 -4.04
C GLN A 60 -0.05 3.24 -5.43
N HIS A 61 -0.93 3.76 -6.29
CA HIS A 61 -1.07 3.33 -7.67
C HIS A 61 0.17 3.68 -8.49
N TRP A 62 0.69 4.90 -8.39
CA TRP A 62 1.90 5.31 -9.09
C TRP A 62 3.10 4.45 -8.71
N CYS A 63 3.34 4.26 -7.42
CA CYS A 63 4.45 3.41 -6.95
C CYS A 63 4.32 1.96 -7.42
N GLY A 64 3.10 1.40 -7.42
CA GLY A 64 2.86 0.05 -7.91
C GLY A 64 3.07 -0.08 -9.43
N VAL A 65 2.62 0.90 -10.22
CA VAL A 65 2.88 0.94 -11.67
C VAL A 65 4.38 1.07 -11.96
N ILE A 66 5.08 1.95 -11.26
CA ILE A 66 6.54 2.09 -11.39
C ILE A 66 7.24 0.78 -11.02
N ALA A 67 6.80 0.09 -9.96
CA ALA A 67 7.36 -1.20 -9.55
C ALA A 67 7.15 -2.29 -10.62
N LEU A 68 5.97 -2.34 -11.26
CA LEU A 68 5.72 -3.26 -12.38
C LEU A 68 6.58 -2.94 -13.61
N VAL A 69 6.65 -1.67 -14.00
CA VAL A 69 7.47 -1.22 -15.14
C VAL A 69 8.94 -1.52 -14.87
N HIS A 70 9.41 -1.29 -13.66
CA HIS A 70 10.76 -1.63 -13.21
C HIS A 70 11.04 -3.13 -13.33
N LEU A 71 10.12 -3.98 -12.87
CA LEU A 71 10.25 -5.44 -12.95
C LEU A 71 10.29 -5.93 -14.41
N VAL A 72 9.47 -5.35 -15.30
CA VAL A 72 9.47 -5.66 -16.74
C VAL A 72 10.76 -5.18 -17.41
N ALA A 73 11.25 -3.99 -17.06
CA ALA A 73 12.52 -3.48 -17.54
C ALA A 73 13.68 -4.39 -17.13
N GLU A 74 13.71 -4.84 -15.88
CA GLU A 74 14.75 -5.77 -15.41
C GLU A 74 14.75 -7.07 -16.23
N TRP A 75 13.58 -7.63 -16.52
CA TRP A 75 13.44 -8.81 -17.39
C TRP A 75 13.96 -8.57 -18.82
N LEU A 76 13.57 -7.46 -19.46
CA LEU A 76 13.99 -7.13 -20.82
C LEU A 76 15.51 -6.89 -20.93
N TYR A 77 16.11 -6.20 -19.95
CA TYR A 77 17.53 -5.84 -20.00
C TYR A 77 18.48 -6.93 -19.52
N THR A 78 18.06 -7.78 -18.57
CA THR A 78 18.95 -8.83 -18.00
C THR A 78 18.63 -10.23 -18.49
N GLY A 79 17.49 -10.45 -19.16
CA GLY A 79 17.03 -11.77 -19.59
C GLY A 79 16.71 -12.73 -18.44
N ARG A 80 16.74 -12.25 -17.18
CA ARG A 80 16.52 -13.07 -15.99
C ARG A 80 15.04 -13.40 -15.86
N PRO A 81 14.66 -14.66 -15.56
CA PRO A 81 13.27 -15.03 -15.41
C PRO A 81 12.60 -14.19 -14.31
N LEU A 82 11.43 -13.63 -14.62
CA LEU A 82 10.61 -12.91 -13.68
C LEU A 82 10.28 -13.81 -12.48
N SER A 83 10.55 -13.32 -11.27
CA SER A 83 10.08 -13.99 -10.07
C SER A 83 8.56 -13.95 -10.05
N LYS A 84 7.93 -15.11 -10.30
CA LYS A 84 6.46 -15.26 -10.30
C LYS A 84 5.86 -14.79 -8.97
N LEU A 85 6.58 -14.99 -7.87
CA LEU A 85 6.17 -14.54 -6.53
C LEU A 85 6.14 -13.01 -6.44
N THR A 86 7.16 -12.33 -6.94
CA THR A 86 7.25 -10.85 -6.92
C THR A 86 6.19 -10.22 -7.79
N LEU A 87 6.01 -10.75 -9.00
CA LEU A 87 4.95 -10.31 -9.89
C LEU A 87 3.58 -10.50 -9.24
N SER A 88 3.35 -11.67 -8.65
CA SER A 88 2.10 -11.96 -7.91
C SER A 88 1.87 -10.96 -6.78
N ILE A 89 2.88 -10.70 -5.94
CA ILE A 89 2.77 -9.73 -4.83
C ILE A 89 2.44 -8.33 -5.35
N LEU A 90 3.12 -7.84 -6.38
CA LEU A 90 2.86 -6.51 -6.95
C LEU A 90 1.46 -6.40 -7.55
N VAL A 91 1.02 -7.44 -8.29
CA VAL A 91 -0.32 -7.49 -8.86
C VAL A 91 -1.40 -7.54 -7.79
N VAL A 92 -1.20 -8.37 -6.74
CA VAL A 92 -2.13 -8.44 -5.60
C VAL A 92 -2.18 -7.10 -4.87
N MET A 93 -1.04 -6.45 -4.61
CA MET A 93 -1.02 -5.15 -3.93
C MET A 93 -1.71 -4.05 -4.74
N LEU A 94 -1.49 -4.00 -6.05
CA LEU A 94 -2.21 -3.09 -6.93
C LEU A 94 -3.71 -3.39 -6.97
N GLY A 95 -4.09 -4.66 -7.06
CA GLY A 95 -5.49 -5.09 -7.03
C GLY A 95 -6.19 -4.73 -5.71
N LEU A 96 -5.51 -4.94 -4.58
CA LEU A 96 -6.01 -4.54 -3.26
C LEU A 96 -6.10 -3.02 -3.12
N GLY A 97 -5.13 -2.26 -3.64
CA GLY A 97 -5.16 -0.80 -3.67
C GLY A 97 -6.35 -0.26 -4.47
N LEU A 98 -6.60 -0.82 -5.66
CA LEU A 98 -7.75 -0.49 -6.50
C LEU A 98 -9.07 -0.84 -5.83
N ALA A 99 -9.19 -2.05 -5.25
CA ALA A 99 -10.39 -2.48 -4.55
C ALA A 99 -10.65 -1.64 -3.28
N GLY A 100 -9.60 -1.23 -2.57
CA GLY A 100 -9.66 -0.32 -1.43
C GLY A 100 -10.18 1.06 -1.83
N HIS A 101 -9.62 1.64 -2.89
CA HIS A 101 -9.97 2.96 -3.39
C HIS A 101 -11.39 3.03 -3.97
N TYR A 102 -11.73 2.13 -4.90
CA TYR A 102 -13.02 2.18 -5.60
C TYR A 102 -14.16 1.46 -4.87
N GLY A 103 -13.86 0.47 -4.01
CA GLY A 103 -14.86 -0.32 -3.32
C GLY A 103 -15.08 0.10 -1.87
N LEU A 104 -13.99 0.17 -1.11
CA LEU A 104 -14.04 0.28 0.35
C LEU A 104 -14.22 1.71 0.84
N GLN A 105 -13.46 2.65 0.26
CA GLN A 105 -13.50 4.07 0.59
C GLN A 105 -14.89 4.72 0.39
N PRO A 106 -15.59 4.55 -0.76
CA PRO A 106 -16.92 5.15 -0.92
C PRO A 106 -17.97 4.55 0.02
N ARG A 107 -17.84 3.27 0.37
CA ARG A 107 -18.71 2.64 1.39
C ARG A 107 -18.49 3.28 2.75
N LEU A 108 -17.24 3.39 3.21
CA LEU A 108 -16.92 4.03 4.50
C LEU A 108 -17.40 5.48 4.54
N ASN A 109 -17.27 6.23 3.45
CA ASN A 109 -17.76 7.61 3.36
C ASN A 109 -19.30 7.68 3.49
N ARG A 110 -20.04 6.79 2.81
CA ARG A 110 -21.50 6.72 2.92
C ARG A 110 -21.94 6.41 4.34
N LEU A 111 -21.30 5.43 4.99
CA LEU A 111 -21.61 5.09 6.38
C LEU A 111 -21.28 6.24 7.34
N HIS A 112 -20.20 6.97 7.09
CA HIS A 112 -19.83 8.15 7.86
C HIS A 112 -20.86 9.28 7.75
N LEU A 113 -21.38 9.53 6.54
CA LEU A 113 -22.45 10.50 6.31
C LEU A 113 -23.76 10.09 7.00
N THR A 114 -24.10 8.79 7.03
CA THR A 114 -25.28 8.33 7.76
C THR A 114 -25.13 8.40 9.28
N MET A 115 -23.93 8.17 9.83
CA MET A 115 -23.69 8.29 11.27
C MET A 115 -23.84 9.72 11.81
N TYR A 116 -23.46 10.71 11.00
CA TYR A 116 -23.43 12.13 11.41
C TYR A 116 -24.46 13.00 10.66
N GLY A 117 -25.39 12.36 9.94
CA GLY A 117 -26.42 13.05 9.19
C GLY A 117 -27.48 13.68 10.10
N LEU A 118 -27.83 14.95 9.83
CA LEU A 118 -28.85 15.72 10.57
C LEU A 118 -30.26 15.11 10.54
N ARG A 119 -30.53 14.16 9.63
CA ARG A 119 -31.82 13.48 9.46
C ARG A 119 -31.81 12.01 9.89
N SER A 120 -30.69 11.50 10.41
CA SER A 120 -30.57 10.09 10.77
C SER A 120 -31.23 9.81 12.10
N THR A 121 -32.04 8.76 12.19
CA THR A 121 -32.55 8.29 13.49
C THR A 121 -31.41 7.71 14.33
N PRO A 122 -31.51 7.75 15.68
CA PRO A 122 -30.48 7.19 16.56
C PRO A 122 -30.21 5.70 16.27
N GLU A 123 -31.23 4.92 15.90
CA GLU A 123 -31.08 3.51 15.51
C GLU A 123 -30.28 3.35 14.20
N GLN A 124 -30.52 4.21 13.20
CA GLN A 124 -29.78 4.19 11.93
C GLN A 124 -28.31 4.60 12.14
N ALA A 125 -28.06 5.57 13.01
CA ALA A 125 -26.71 6.01 13.35
C ALA A 125 -25.91 4.88 14.04
N GLU A 126 -26.55 4.11 14.91
CA GLU A 126 -25.89 3.00 15.63
C GLU A 126 -25.60 1.79 14.73
N GLN A 127 -26.53 1.45 13.82
CA GLN A 127 -26.29 0.42 12.79
C GLN A 127 -25.17 0.82 11.82
N ALA A 128 -25.14 2.10 11.41
CA ALA A 128 -24.07 2.64 10.58
C ALA A 128 -22.73 2.62 11.33
N ARG A 129 -22.71 2.84 12.64
CA ARG A 129 -21.50 2.79 13.47
C ARG A 129 -20.90 1.40 13.57
N ARG A 130 -21.71 0.37 13.82
CA ARG A 130 -21.24 -1.02 13.84
C ARG A 130 -20.66 -1.42 12.49
N SER A 131 -21.40 -1.12 11.43
CA SER A 131 -20.96 -1.44 10.06
C SER A 131 -19.68 -0.67 9.68
N PHE A 132 -19.55 0.59 10.09
CA PHE A 132 -18.34 1.39 9.88
C PHE A 132 -17.14 0.77 10.60
N GLN A 133 -17.29 0.33 11.85
CA GLN A 133 -16.22 -0.33 12.60
C GLN A 133 -15.75 -1.62 11.92
N THR A 134 -16.67 -2.47 11.45
CA THR A 134 -16.32 -3.71 10.75
C THR A 134 -15.57 -3.44 9.46
N TRP A 135 -16.07 -2.53 8.62
CA TRP A 135 -15.43 -2.18 7.35
C TRP A 135 -14.10 -1.46 7.55
N HIS A 136 -13.99 -0.62 8.58
CA HIS A 136 -12.75 0.07 8.92
C HIS A 136 -11.69 -0.91 9.43
N GLY A 137 -12.06 -1.85 10.29
CA GLY A 137 -11.16 -2.92 10.74
C GLY A 137 -10.67 -3.79 9.58
N PHE A 138 -11.56 -4.14 8.65
CA PHE A 138 -11.18 -4.85 7.43
C PHE A 138 -10.20 -4.04 6.55
N ALA A 139 -10.47 -2.74 6.37
CA ALA A 139 -9.57 -1.84 5.65
C ALA A 139 -8.19 -1.75 6.30
N GLN A 140 -8.15 -1.71 7.63
CA GLN A 140 -6.90 -1.67 8.39
C GLN A 140 -6.12 -2.98 8.27
N GLY A 141 -6.80 -4.13 8.28
CA GLY A 141 -6.19 -5.43 8.00
C GLY A 141 -5.56 -5.50 6.60
N LEU A 142 -6.27 -5.01 5.57
CA LEU A 142 -5.74 -4.92 4.20
C LEU A 142 -4.52 -3.99 4.12
N ASN A 143 -4.54 -2.87 4.82
CA ASN A 143 -3.40 -1.94 4.86
C ASN A 143 -2.16 -2.58 5.53
N LEU A 144 -2.34 -3.35 6.61
CA LEU A 144 -1.26 -4.12 7.23
C LEU A 144 -0.71 -5.20 6.29
N LEU A 145 -1.59 -5.91 5.58
CA LEU A 145 -1.17 -6.88 4.56
C LEU A 145 -0.35 -6.22 3.45
N MET A 146 -0.76 -5.02 2.98
CA MET A 146 0.00 -4.24 2.03
C MET A 146 1.39 -3.85 2.58
N LEU A 147 1.47 -3.40 3.84
CA LEU A 147 2.75 -3.08 4.48
C LEU A 147 3.70 -4.29 4.51
N VAL A 148 3.20 -5.47 4.86
CA VAL A 148 4.01 -6.71 4.84
C VAL A 148 4.50 -7.01 3.42
N GLY A 149 3.64 -6.88 2.41
CA GLY A 149 4.02 -7.03 1.01
C GLY A 149 5.10 -6.03 0.57
N MET A 150 5.01 -4.77 1.01
CA MET A 150 6.01 -3.73 0.73
C MET A 150 7.36 -4.03 1.40
N VAL A 151 7.36 -4.50 2.65
CA VAL A 151 8.58 -4.91 3.34
C VAL A 151 9.26 -6.05 2.59
N TYR A 152 8.49 -7.05 2.17
CA TYR A 152 9.01 -8.16 1.38
C TYR A 152 9.59 -7.66 0.04
N TYR A 153 8.89 -6.80 -0.68
CA TYR A 153 9.35 -6.24 -1.95
C TYR A 153 10.64 -5.40 -1.79
N LEU A 154 10.69 -4.53 -0.77
CA LEU A 154 11.88 -3.74 -0.46
C LEU A 154 13.06 -4.63 -0.09
N TRP A 155 12.83 -5.66 0.73
CA TRP A 155 13.88 -6.62 1.08
C TRP A 155 14.41 -7.33 -0.16
N GLN A 156 13.52 -7.81 -1.03
CA GLN A 156 13.90 -8.50 -2.26
C GLN A 156 14.73 -7.60 -3.19
N VAL A 157 14.29 -6.36 -3.45
CA VAL A 157 15.00 -5.45 -4.36
C VAL A 157 16.34 -4.99 -3.78
N SER A 158 16.50 -5.08 -2.45
CA SER A 158 17.73 -4.79 -1.74
C SER A 158 18.73 -5.94 -1.78
N GLN A 159 18.32 -7.19 -2.02
CA GLN A 159 19.25 -8.32 -2.10
C GLN A 159 20.21 -8.14 -3.29
N PRO A 160 21.50 -8.47 -3.13
CA PRO A 160 22.44 -8.45 -4.24
C PRO A 160 21.99 -9.48 -5.30
N PRO A 161 22.17 -9.18 -6.60
CA PRO A 161 21.81 -10.11 -7.65
C PRO A 161 22.54 -11.43 -7.39
N ALA A 162 21.78 -12.51 -7.21
CA ALA A 162 22.34 -13.85 -7.06
C ALA A 162 23.39 -14.05 -8.16
N VAL A 163 24.62 -14.41 -7.76
CA VAL A 163 25.70 -14.75 -8.69
C VAL A 163 25.12 -15.79 -9.64
N SER A 164 24.99 -15.41 -10.90
CA SER A 164 24.40 -16.24 -11.93
C SER A 164 25.06 -17.61 -11.92
N ARG A 165 24.25 -18.66 -11.82
CA ARG A 165 24.63 -20.08 -11.85
C ARG A 165 25.56 -20.43 -13.02
N PHE A 166 25.61 -19.58 -14.05
CA PHE A 166 26.54 -19.64 -15.19
C PHE A 166 28.04 -19.58 -14.81
N LEU A 167 28.43 -18.91 -13.72
CA LEU A 167 29.83 -18.95 -13.25
C LEU A 167 30.20 -20.26 -12.53
N ARG A 168 29.21 -21.09 -12.17
CA ARG A 168 29.43 -22.40 -11.56
C ARG A 168 29.69 -23.48 -12.63
N ALA A 169 29.15 -23.33 -13.84
CA ALA A 169 29.32 -24.30 -14.92
C ALA A 169 30.74 -24.28 -15.53
N ASN A 170 31.36 -23.10 -15.67
CA ASN A 170 32.73 -23.00 -16.19
C ASN A 170 33.83 -23.47 -15.22
N ARG A 171 33.49 -23.79 -13.96
CA ARG A 171 34.48 -24.24 -12.97
C ARG A 171 34.63 -25.76 -12.89
N PHE A 172 33.82 -26.53 -13.62
CA PHE A 172 33.89 -28.00 -13.67
C PHE A 172 34.46 -28.55 -14.98
N GLN A 173 35.00 -27.70 -15.86
CA GLN A 173 35.63 -28.11 -17.12
C GLN A 173 37.16 -27.91 -17.14
N LEU A 174 37.78 -27.64 -15.98
CA LEU A 174 39.21 -27.34 -15.87
C LEU A 174 39.98 -28.27 -14.91
N GLU A 175 39.42 -29.42 -14.54
CA GLU A 175 40.16 -30.47 -13.82
C GLU A 175 40.16 -31.78 -14.62
#